data_AF-A0A7V9M3F9-F1
#
_entry.id   AF-A0A7V9M3F9-F1
#
_cell.length_a   1.000
_cell.length_b   1.000
_cell.length_c   1.000
_cell.angle_alpha   90.00
_cell.angle_beta   90.00
_cell.angle_gamma   90.00
#
_symmetry.space_group_name_H-M   'P 1'
#
loop_
_entity.id
_entity.type
_entity.pdbx_description
1 polymer ?
#
loop_
_entity_poly.entity_id
_entity_poly.type
_entity_poly.pdbx_seq_one_letter_code
_entity_poly.pdbx_strand_id
1 'polypeptide(L)'
;GLQQYFTNFGDPVREENWRAYNPDAPYDTIAVYGTGSNEIIDYKIVKAEQYSVRHGEWKFYDPATGRLIKTEIFDRNHVQKKPDLAEAVADNKPKKKVVPKEVLEFEKKNSGKKKVKLREGQTGL
;
A
#
# COMPACT_ATOMS: atom_id res chain seq x y z
N GLY A 1 -0.16 -0.87 -14.02
CA GLY A 1 0.52 0.42 -13.92
C GLY A 1 -0.46 1.49 -13.52
N LEU A 2 0.08 2.61 -13.04
CA LEU A 2 -0.67 3.84 -12.78
C LEU A 2 -0.88 4.58 -14.11
N GLN A 3 -2.10 5.03 -14.36
CA GLN A 3 -2.45 5.89 -15.50
C GLN A 3 -3.11 7.16 -14.96
N GLN A 4 -2.66 8.32 -15.40
CA GLN A 4 -3.19 9.60 -14.97
C GLN A 4 -3.72 10.35 -16.19
N TYR A 5 -4.92 10.88 -16.06
CA TYR A 5 -5.61 11.63 -17.11
C TYR A 5 -5.79 13.06 -16.64
N PHE A 6 -5.50 13.98 -17.53
CA PHE A 6 -5.56 15.41 -17.28
C PHE A 6 -6.48 16.10 -18.28
N THR A 7 -7.04 17.25 -17.91
CA THR A 7 -7.71 18.15 -18.85
C THR A 7 -6.67 18.80 -19.76
N ASN A 8 -7.12 19.49 -20.81
CA ASN A 8 -6.23 20.28 -21.68
C ASN A 8 -5.47 21.38 -20.91
N PHE A 9 -5.99 21.79 -19.74
CA PHE A 9 -5.37 22.79 -18.87
C PHE A 9 -4.39 22.17 -17.84
N GLY A 10 -4.27 20.84 -17.80
CA GLY A 10 -3.37 20.12 -16.91
C GLY A 10 -3.97 19.73 -15.57
N ASP A 11 -5.27 19.95 -15.35
CA ASP A 11 -5.95 19.54 -14.12
C ASP A 11 -6.20 18.03 -14.12
N PRO A 12 -5.97 17.32 -13.00
CA PRO A 12 -6.21 15.88 -12.93
C PRO A 12 -7.71 15.61 -13.05
N VAL A 13 -8.07 14.64 -13.88
CA VAL A 13 -9.45 14.17 -14.08
C VAL A 13 -9.60 12.79 -13.46
N ARG A 14 -8.61 11.91 -13.67
CA ARG A 14 -8.69 10.53 -13.23
C ARG A 14 -7.31 9.94 -12.97
N GLU A 15 -7.18 9.19 -11.90
CA GLU A 15 -6.06 8.29 -11.65
C GLU A 15 -6.59 6.86 -11.65
N GLU A 16 -6.04 6.02 -12.53
CA GLU A 16 -6.38 4.62 -12.63
C GLU A 16 -5.19 3.77 -12.26
N ASN A 17 -5.46 2.67 -11.56
CA ASN A 17 -4.47 1.65 -11.32
C ASN A 17 -4.87 0.33 -11.99
N TRP A 18 -3.95 -0.22 -12.75
CA TRP A 18 -4.16 -1.42 -13.55
C TRP A 18 -3.22 -2.52 -13.06
N ARG A 19 -3.74 -3.73 -12.86
CA ARG A 19 -2.93 -4.92 -12.63
C ARG A 19 -2.69 -5.60 -13.96
N ALA A 20 -1.42 -5.68 -14.35
CA ALA A 20 -1.01 -6.41 -15.53
C ALA A 20 -1.02 -7.92 -15.25
N TYR A 21 -1.05 -8.67 -16.34
CA TYR A 21 -0.81 -10.10 -16.34
C TYR A 21 0.55 -10.45 -15.72
N ASN A 22 0.61 -11.57 -14.99
CA ASN A 22 1.86 -12.06 -14.40
C ASN A 22 2.64 -12.87 -15.45
N PRO A 23 3.79 -12.38 -15.97
CA PRO A 23 4.55 -13.09 -17.00
C PRO A 23 5.15 -14.42 -16.49
N ASP A 24 5.34 -14.57 -15.18
CA ASP A 24 5.89 -15.79 -14.57
C ASP A 24 4.88 -16.96 -14.56
N ALA A 25 3.60 -16.67 -14.82
CA ALA A 25 2.53 -17.66 -14.86
C ALA A 25 1.88 -17.72 -16.27
N PRO A 26 2.63 -18.14 -17.33
CA PRO A 26 2.23 -18.05 -18.75
C PRO A 26 1.02 -18.89 -19.16
N TYR A 27 0.52 -19.76 -18.28
CA TYR A 27 -0.57 -20.70 -18.55
C TYR A 27 -1.67 -20.55 -17.50
N ASP A 28 -2.92 -20.71 -17.94
CA ASP A 28 -4.11 -20.77 -17.09
C ASP A 28 -4.79 -22.13 -17.25
N THR A 29 -5.58 -22.51 -16.24
CA THR A 29 -6.31 -23.79 -16.21
C THR A 29 -7.79 -23.55 -16.43
N ILE A 30 -8.35 -24.15 -17.47
CA ILE A 30 -9.77 -24.06 -17.79
C ILE A 30 -10.44 -25.40 -17.45
N ALA A 31 -11.52 -25.34 -16.68
CA ALA A 31 -12.35 -26.50 -16.38
C ALA A 31 -13.11 -26.94 -17.64
N VAL A 32 -12.95 -28.20 -18.03
CA VAL A 32 -13.71 -28.84 -19.09
C VAL A 32 -14.91 -29.51 -18.43
N TYR A 33 -16.09 -28.96 -18.70
CA TYR A 33 -17.34 -29.46 -18.14
C TYR A 33 -17.89 -30.63 -18.96
N GLY A 34 -18.47 -31.58 -18.23
CA GLY A 34 -19.15 -32.74 -18.80
C GLY A 34 -20.57 -32.49 -19.26
N THR A 35 -21.25 -33.58 -19.62
CA THR A 35 -22.69 -33.57 -19.91
C THR A 35 -23.56 -33.53 -18.65
N GLY A 36 -22.97 -33.76 -17.47
CA GLY A 36 -23.62 -33.59 -16.17
C GLY A 36 -23.73 -32.12 -15.74
N SER A 37 -24.64 -31.82 -14.83
CA SER A 37 -24.80 -30.48 -14.26
C SER A 37 -23.56 -30.09 -13.44
N ASN A 38 -22.78 -29.11 -13.91
CA ASN A 38 -21.58 -28.56 -13.26
C ASN A 38 -20.47 -29.57 -12.91
N GLU A 39 -20.43 -30.73 -13.57
CA GLU A 39 -19.35 -31.70 -13.38
C GLU A 39 -18.10 -31.26 -14.16
N ILE A 40 -16.96 -31.17 -13.47
CA ILE A 40 -15.66 -30.88 -14.08
C ILE A 40 -14.96 -32.21 -14.34
N ILE A 41 -14.82 -32.57 -15.62
CA ILE A 41 -14.23 -33.84 -16.04
C ILE A 41 -12.70 -33.73 -16.10
N ASP A 42 -12.19 -32.60 -16.58
CA ASP A 42 -10.76 -32.40 -16.80
C ASP A 42 -10.40 -30.91 -16.68
N TYR A 43 -9.11 -30.63 -16.50
CA TYR A 43 -8.56 -29.29 -16.55
C TYR A 43 -7.56 -29.19 -17.69
N LYS A 44 -7.88 -28.36 -18.68
CA LYS A 44 -6.97 -28.10 -19.79
C LYS A 44 -6.09 -26.90 -19.48
N ILE A 45 -4.78 -27.10 -19.58
CA ILE A 45 -3.79 -26.02 -19.50
C ILE A 45 -3.78 -25.30 -20.85
N VAL A 46 -4.08 -24.00 -20.83
CA VAL A 46 -4.10 -23.14 -22.01
C VAL A 46 -3.15 -21.98 -21.77
N LYS A 47 -2.48 -21.49 -22.82
CA LYS A 47 -1.68 -20.28 -22.73
C LYS A 47 -2.57 -19.13 -22.29
N ALA A 48 -2.22 -18.47 -21.19
CA ALA A 48 -3.05 -17.38 -20.70
C ALA A 48 -2.89 -16.18 -21.64
N GLU A 49 -4.00 -15.54 -21.95
CA GLU A 49 -3.98 -14.32 -22.74
C GLU A 49 -3.47 -13.16 -21.89
N GLN A 50 -2.72 -12.25 -22.51
CA GLN A 50 -2.27 -11.05 -21.82
C GLN A 50 -3.45 -10.11 -21.65
N TYR A 51 -3.86 -9.90 -20.40
CA TYR A 51 -4.92 -8.95 -20.07
C TYR A 51 -4.47 -8.00 -18.97
N SER A 52 -5.11 -6.84 -18.89
CA SER A 52 -4.95 -5.87 -17.81
C SER A 52 -6.30 -5.68 -17.12
N VAL A 53 -6.30 -5.76 -15.79
CA VAL A 53 -7.52 -5.70 -14.99
C VAL A 53 -7.49 -4.46 -14.10
N ARG A 54 -8.64 -3.83 -13.88
CA ARG A 54 -8.77 -2.74 -12.92
C ARG A 54 -8.43 -3.24 -11.52
N HIS A 55 -7.50 -2.58 -10.85
CA HIS A 55 -7.02 -3.00 -9.54
C HIS A 55 -6.41 -1.84 -8.75
N GLY A 56 -6.59 -1.84 -7.43
CA GLY A 56 -6.10 -0.78 -6.55
C GLY A 56 -7.04 0.42 -6.49
N GLU A 57 -6.51 1.55 -6.03
CA GLU A 57 -7.28 2.78 -5.84
C GLU A 57 -7.43 3.56 -7.14
N TRP A 58 -8.66 3.99 -7.40
CA TRP A 58 -9.05 4.78 -8.55
C TRP A 58 -9.66 6.08 -8.04
N LYS A 59 -9.09 7.20 -8.46
CA LYS A 59 -9.50 8.52 -8.01
C LYS A 59 -10.11 9.28 -9.16
N PHE A 60 -11.26 9.88 -8.92
CA PHE A 60 -11.95 10.72 -9.87
C PHE A 60 -12.00 12.14 -9.32
N TYR A 61 -11.64 13.08 -10.16
CA TYR A 61 -11.53 14.49 -9.83
C TYR A 61 -12.54 15.29 -10.63
N ASP A 62 -13.01 16.39 -10.05
CA ASP A 62 -13.85 17.36 -10.73
C ASP A 62 -12.98 18.21 -11.67
N PRO A 63 -13.22 18.19 -12.99
CA PRO A 63 -12.43 18.95 -13.95
C PRO A 63 -12.53 20.47 -13.76
N ALA A 64 -13.57 20.98 -13.07
CA ALA A 64 -13.73 22.42 -12.83
C ALA A 64 -13.00 22.91 -11.57
N THR A 65 -12.89 22.06 -10.54
CA THR A 65 -12.37 22.46 -9.22
C THR A 65 -11.11 21.73 -8.80
N GLY A 66 -10.71 20.67 -9.52
CA GLY A 66 -9.60 19.78 -9.18
C GLY A 66 -9.84 18.97 -7.90
N ARG A 67 -11.06 19.00 -7.33
CA ARG A 67 -11.38 18.32 -6.09
C ARG A 67 -11.65 16.85 -6.32
N LEU A 68 -11.25 16.01 -5.38
CA LEU A 68 -11.54 14.58 -5.40
C LEU A 68 -13.05 14.37 -5.21
N ILE A 69 -13.73 13.88 -6.24
CA ILE A 69 -15.16 13.54 -6.20
C ILE A 69 -15.34 12.16 -5.59
N LYS A 70 -14.51 11.19 -6.03
CA LYS A 70 -14.74 9.77 -5.75
C LYS A 70 -13.43 9.01 -5.64
N THR A 71 -13.40 8.05 -4.73
CA THR A 71 -12.32 7.07 -4.62
C THR A 71 -12.91 5.68 -4.56
N GLU A 72 -12.61 4.88 -5.57
CA GLU A 72 -13.02 3.48 -5.66
C GLU A 72 -11.80 2.57 -5.45
N ILE A 73 -11.97 1.47 -4.75
CA ILE A 73 -10.94 0.44 -4.64
C ILE A 73 -11.42 -0.74 -5.47
N PHE A 74 -10.61 -1.14 -6.45
CA PHE A 74 -10.87 -2.30 -7.28
C PHE A 74 -9.98 -3.47 -6.86
N ASP A 75 -10.54 -4.67 -6.75
CA ASP A 75 -9.76 -5.91 -6.79
C ASP A 75 -10.22 -6.75 -7.98
N ARG A 76 -9.30 -7.01 -8.93
CA ARG A 76 -9.54 -7.86 -10.10
C ARG A 76 -10.91 -7.59 -10.74
N ASN A 77 -11.14 -6.35 -11.17
CA ASN A 77 -12.37 -5.83 -11.80
C ASN A 77 -13.60 -5.70 -10.89
N HIS A 78 -13.55 -6.17 -9.65
CA HIS A 78 -14.63 -6.05 -8.70
C HIS A 78 -14.41 -4.81 -7.83
N VAL A 79 -15.46 -4.00 -7.68
CA VAL A 79 -15.43 -2.87 -6.74
C VAL A 79 -15.47 -3.44 -5.33
N GLN A 80 -14.37 -3.28 -4.60
CA GLN A 80 -14.35 -3.51 -3.17
C GLN A 80 -15.14 -2.37 -2.54
N LYS A 81 -16.30 -2.68 -1.96
CA LYS A 81 -16.92 -1.76 -1.00
C LYS A 81 -15.90 -1.64 0.12
N LYS A 82 -15.39 -0.43 0.35
CA LYS A 82 -14.61 -0.17 1.55
C LYS A 82 -15.46 -0.70 2.72
N PRO A 83 -14.95 -1.63 3.56
CA PRO A 83 -15.58 -1.79 4.86
C PRO A 83 -15.65 -0.39 5.43
N ASP A 84 -16.80 0.00 5.99
CA ASP A 84 -16.91 1.28 6.70
C ASP A 84 -15.64 1.44 7.49
N LEU A 85 -14.92 2.54 7.22
CA LEU A 85 -13.79 2.93 8.04
C LEU A 85 -14.38 3.08 9.44
N ALA A 86 -14.32 2.00 10.24
CA ALA A 86 -14.03 2.13 11.64
C ALA A 86 -12.84 3.06 11.63
N GLU A 87 -13.10 4.31 12.01
CA GLU A 87 -12.13 5.37 12.08
C GLU A 87 -10.87 4.74 12.66
N ALA A 88 -9.83 4.62 11.84
CA ALA A 88 -8.51 4.46 12.39
C ALA A 88 -8.28 5.79 13.08
N VAL A 89 -8.75 5.88 14.33
CA VAL A 89 -8.33 6.87 15.30
C VAL A 89 -6.83 6.90 15.11
N ALA A 90 -6.32 8.01 14.60
CA ALA A 90 -4.92 8.26 14.62
C ALA A 90 -4.55 8.16 16.11
N ASP A 91 -4.09 6.98 16.51
CA ASP A 91 -3.46 6.78 17.80
C ASP A 91 -2.19 7.62 17.65
N ASN A 92 -2.33 8.89 18.04
CA ASN A 92 -1.30 9.89 18.14
C ASN A 92 -0.41 9.48 19.33
N LYS A 93 0.08 8.23 19.29
CA LYS A 93 1.12 7.74 20.15
C LYS A 93 2.39 8.33 19.59
N PRO A 94 3.04 9.27 20.29
CA PRO A 94 4.36 9.71 19.88
C PRO A 94 5.22 8.46 19.76
N LYS A 95 5.81 8.26 18.57
CA LYS A 95 6.82 7.20 18.34
C LYS A 95 7.73 7.20 19.55
N LYS A 96 7.66 6.14 20.37
CA LYS A 96 8.55 6.01 21.53
C LYS A 96 9.95 6.08 20.96
N LYS A 97 10.65 7.19 21.21
CA LYS A 97 12.09 7.29 20.96
C LYS A 97 12.69 6.12 21.72
N VAL A 98 13.15 5.10 20.98
CA VAL A 98 13.87 3.99 21.56
C VAL A 98 15.22 4.56 21.97
N VAL A 99 15.29 5.03 23.21
CA VAL A 99 16.55 5.45 23.79
C VAL A 99 17.43 4.19 23.87
N PRO A 100 18.65 4.21 23.29
CA PRO A 100 19.53 3.04 23.28
C PRO A 100 19.77 2.54 24.70
N LYS A 101 19.91 1.21 24.88
CA LYS A 101 20.10 0.58 26.20
C LYS A 101 21.29 1.18 26.96
N GLU A 102 22.34 1.58 26.24
CA GLU A 102 23.54 2.22 26.81
C GLU A 102 23.23 3.57 27.47
N VAL A 103 22.32 4.37 26.92
CA VAL A 103 21.92 5.67 27.50
C VAL A 103 21.06 5.44 28.75
N LEU A 104 20.15 4.46 28.72
CA LEU A 104 19.34 4.09 29.90
C LEU A 104 20.21 3.54 31.04
N GLU A 105 21.21 2.74 30.73
CA GLU A 105 22.16 2.24 31.74
C GLU A 105 23.06 3.33 32.29
N PHE A 106 23.52 4.25 31.44
CA PHE A 106 24.33 5.40 31.87
C PHE A 106 23.55 6.33 32.80
N GLU A 107 22.29 6.65 32.46
CA GLU A 107 21.41 7.46 33.30
C GLU A 107 21.12 6.75 34.64
N LYS A 108 20.84 5.44 34.62
CA LYS A 108 20.60 4.67 35.86
C LYS A 108 21.83 4.58 36.76
N LYS A 109 23.04 4.49 36.18
CA LYS A 109 24.31 4.43 36.94
C LYS A 109 24.76 5.80 37.46
N ASN A 110 24.21 6.89 36.92
CA ASN A 110 24.60 8.26 37.27
C ASN A 110 23.50 9.12 37.91
N SER A 111 22.26 8.62 38.00
CA SER A 111 21.09 9.33 38.56
C SER A 111 21.22 9.78 40.02
N GLY A 112 22.16 9.20 40.78
CA GLY A 112 22.46 9.58 42.17
C GLY A 112 23.69 10.47 42.36
N LYS A 113 24.42 10.83 41.30
CA LYS A 113 25.70 11.55 41.41
C LYS A 113 25.52 13.03 41.05
N LYS A 114 25.68 13.92 42.03
CA LYS A 114 25.59 15.39 41.81
C LYS A 114 26.60 15.95 40.79
N LYS A 115 27.68 15.22 40.49
CA LYS A 115 28.66 15.53 39.43
C LYS A 115 29.15 14.24 38.79
N VAL A 116 28.82 14.03 37.52
CA VAL A 116 29.47 13.04 36.66
C VAL A 116 30.74 13.68 36.13
N LYS A 117 31.92 13.13 36.46
CA LYS A 117 33.19 13.62 35.89
C LYS A 117 33.28 13.14 34.44
N LEU A 118 32.60 13.84 33.54
CA LEU A 118 32.80 13.68 32.10
C LEU A 118 34.09 14.42 31.75
N ARG A 119 35.07 13.70 31.18
CA ARG A 119 36.33 14.30 30.72
C ARG A 119 36.03 14.99 29.39
N GLU A 120 35.74 16.28 29.41
CA GLU A 120 35.64 17.06 28.18
C GLU A 120 37.03 17.17 27.58
N GLY A 121 37.23 16.57 26.41
CA GLY A 121 38.50 16.53 25.70
C GLY A 121 38.93 17.86 25.08
N GLN A 122 38.65 18.99 25.74
CA GLN A 122 39.25 20.26 25.36
C GLN A 122 40.72 20.27 25.79
N THR A 123 41.61 19.97 24.86
CA THR A 123 43.00 20.39 24.92
C THR A 123 43.04 21.87 24.57
N GLY A 124 43.26 22.74 25.56
CA GLY A 124 43.45 24.17 25.33
C GLY A 124 44.79 24.42 24.63
N LEU A 125 44.75 25.34 23.65
CA LEU A 125 45.81 25.93 22.82
C LEU A 125 47.12 25.14 22.62
#